data_AF-A0A2R6BRZ4-F1
#
_entry.id   AF-A0A2R6BRZ4-F1
#
_cell.length_a   1.000
_cell.length_b   1.000
_cell.length_c   1.000
_cell.angle_alpha   90.00
_cell.angle_beta   90.00
_cell.angle_gamma   90.00
#
_symmetry.space_group_name_H-M   'P 1'
#
loop_
_entity.id
_entity.type
_entity.pdbx_description
1 polymer ?
#
loop_
_entity_poly.entity_id
_entity_poly.type
_entity_poly.pdbx_seq_one_letter_code
_entity_poly.pdbx_strand_id
1 'polypeptide(L)' 'MIAVDEGVVKCGGGRPINVWVAVDAYTRQPVWFGVSLTRTMENALRFLRRLRRRCLGDPAHG' A
#
# COMPACT_ATOMS: atom_id res chain seq x y z
N MET A 1 -4.20 0.70 -14.53
CA MET A 1 -4.67 1.70 -13.54
C MET A 1 -4.62 1.02 -12.19
N ILE A 2 -3.95 1.63 -11.20
CA ILE A 2 -3.87 1.09 -9.84
C ILE A 2 -4.72 1.95 -8.94
N ALA A 3 -5.67 1.34 -8.23
CA ALA A 3 -6.40 1.96 -7.15
C ALA A 3 -5.71 1.63 -5.83
N VAL A 4 -5.65 2.61 -4.92
CA VAL A 4 -5.10 2.41 -3.57
C VAL A 4 -6.16 2.79 -2.55
N ASP A 5 -6.41 1.88 -1.61
CA ASP A 5 -7.31 2.11 -0.49
C ASP A 5 -6.52 2.07 0.83
N GLU A 6 -6.88 2.95 1.76
CA GLU A 6 -6.34 2.98 3.13
C GLU A 6 -7.45 2.61 4.12
N GLY A 7 -7.19 1.59 4.94
CA GLY A 7 -8.10 1.13 5.97
C GLY A 7 -7.43 0.97 7.33
N VAL A 8 -8.23 0.89 8.38
CA VAL A 8 -7.77 0.56 9.74
C VAL A 8 -8.50 -0.69 10.21
N VAL A 9 -7.74 -1.72 10.57
CA VAL A 9 -8.27 -2.98 11.10
C VAL A 9 -7.90 -3.14 12.57
N LYS A 10 -8.80 -3.72 13.37
CA LYS A 10 -8.51 -4.08 14.77
C LYS A 10 -8.19 -5.57 14.83
N CYS A 11 -6.97 -5.91 15.24
CA CYS A 11 -6.62 -7.31 15.55
C CYS A 11 -6.83 -7.58 17.05
N GLY A 12 -7.02 -8.85 17.43
CA GLY A 12 -7.51 -9.31 18.74
C GLY A 12 -6.78 -8.86 20.02
N GLY A 13 -5.77 -7.99 19.92
CA GLY A 13 -5.11 -7.30 21.04
C GLY A 13 -5.44 -5.80 21.15
N GLY A 14 -6.44 -5.30 20.42
CA GLY A 14 -6.99 -3.94 20.58
C GLY A 14 -6.22 -2.80 19.91
N ARG A 15 -4.97 -3.03 19.47
CA ARG A 15 -4.22 -2.01 18.71
C ARG A 15 -4.71 -1.93 17.26
N PRO A 16 -5.04 -0.72 16.75
CA PRO A 16 -5.41 -0.53 15.35
C PRO A 16 -4.18 -0.72 14.45
N ILE A 17 -4.39 -1.37 13.31
CA ILE A 17 -3.39 -1.58 12.26
C ILE A 17 -3.86 -0.83 11.02
N ASN A 18 -3.01 0.05 10.50
CA ASN A 18 -3.26 0.73 9.24
C ASN A 18 -2.86 -0.21 8.10
N VAL A 19 -3.72 -0.34 7.11
CA VAL A 19 -3.55 -1.21 5.97
C VAL A 19 -3.69 -0.38 4.71
N TRP A 20 -2.77 -0.55 3.78
CA TRP A 20 -2.89 -0.04 2.41
C TRP A 20 -2.99 -1.22 1.46
N VAL A 21 -3.97 -1.16 0.56
CA VAL A 21 -4.15 -2.18 -0.48
C VAL A 21 -4.05 -1.50 -1.83
N ALA A 22 -3.17 -2.01 -2.69
CA ALA A 22 -3.13 -1.63 -4.09
C ALA A 22 -3.83 -2.71 -4.91
N VAL A 23 -4.76 -2.30 -5.76
CA VAL A 23 -5.58 -3.18 -6.60
C VAL A 23 -5.42 -2.77 -8.05
N ASP A 24 -5.23 -3.75 -8.93
CA ASP A 24 -5.35 -3.51 -10.36
C ASP A 24 -6.83 -3.29 -10.69
N ALA A 25 -7.16 -2.09 -11.17
CA ALA A 25 -8.56 -1.69 -11.39
C ALA A 25 -9.26 -2.51 -12.48
N TYR A 26 -8.52 -3.12 -13.41
CA TYR A 26 -9.08 -3.90 -14.52
C TYR A 26 -9.35 -5.34 -14.11
N THR A 27 -8.38 -5.98 -13.47
CA THR A 27 -8.51 -7.39 -13.03
C THR A 27 -9.20 -7.52 -11.68
N ARG A 28 -9.31 -6.42 -10.92
CA ARG A 28 -9.80 -6.37 -9.54
C ARG A 28 -8.99 -7.25 -8.59
N GLN A 29 -7.75 -7.58 -8.97
CA GLN A 29 -6.85 -8.38 -8.16
C GLN A 29 -5.94 -7.49 -7.33
N PRO A 30 -5.67 -7.86 -6.06
CA PRO A 30 -4.70 -7.16 -5.24
C PRO A 30 -3.29 -7.37 -5.78
N VAL A 31 -2.56 -6.28 -5.98
CA VAL A 31 -1.17 -6.31 -6.47
C VAL A 31 -0.16 -6.13 -5.34
N TRP A 32 -0.55 -5.47 -4.26
CA TRP A 32 0.35 -5.20 -3.13
C TRP A 32 -0.39 -4.81 -1.85
N PHE A 33 0.22 -5.10 -0.70
CA PHE A 33 -0.28 -4.78 0.62
C PHE A 33 0.79 -4.07 1.45
N GLY A 34 0.37 -3.13 2.27
CA GLY A 34 1.20 -2.45 3.27
C GLY A 34 0.49 -2.47 4.60
N VAL A 35 1.24 -2.67 5.68
CA VAL A 35 0.69 -2.64 7.04
C VAL A 35 1.58 -1.80 7.94
N SER A 36 0.99 -1.07 8.87
CA SER A 36 1.72 -0.37 9.92
C SER A 36 0.91 -0.25 11.21
N LEU A 37 1.60 -0.46 12.33
CA LEU A 37 1.06 -0.22 13.66
C LEU A 37 0.92 1.29 13.99
N THR A 38 1.56 2.16 13.19
CA THR A 38 1.51 3.61 13.37
C THR A 38 1.03 4.30 12.08
N ARG A 39 0.02 5.15 12.21
CA ARG A 39 -0.47 5.97 11.09
C ARG A 39 0.45 7.18 10.95
N THR A 40 1.41 7.10 10.04
CA THR A 40 2.28 8.23 9.71
C THR A 40 2.27 8.46 8.20
N MET A 41 2.35 9.74 7.81
CA MET A 41 2.45 10.11 6.39
C MET A 41 3.70 9.50 5.74
N GLU A 42 4.77 9.33 6.52
CA GLU A 42 6.01 8.67 6.07
C GLU A 42 5.79 7.20 5.69
N ASN A 43 4.96 6.46 6.44
CA ASN A 43 4.65 5.07 6.14
C ASN A 43 3.83 4.95 4.84
N ALA A 44 2.84 5.84 4.65
CA ALA A 44 2.06 5.90 3.42
C ALA A 44 2.93 6.26 2.20
N LEU A 45 3.81 7.26 2.33
CA LEU A 45 4.77 7.63 1.28
C LEU A 45 5.74 6.49 0.97
N ARG A 46 6.21 5.77 1.99
CA ARG A 46 7.08 4.60 1.80
C ARG A 46 6.35 3.50 1.04
N PHE A 47 5.08 3.25 1.35
CA PHE A 47 4.24 2.30 0.63
C PHE A 47 4.10 2.70 -0.85
N LEU A 48 3.73 3.95 -1.13
CA LEU A 48 3.57 4.44 -2.51
C LEU A 48 4.88 4.40 -3.31
N ARG A 49 6.03 4.73 -2.69
CA ARG A 49 7.35 4.63 -3.35
C ARG A 49 7.71 3.18 -3.72
N ARG A 50 7.37 2.22 -2.87
CA ARG A 50 7.57 0.78 -3.15
C ARG A 50 6.61 0.30 -4.23
N LEU A 51 5.34 0.70 -4.16
CA LEU A 51 4.34 0.40 -5.17
C LEU A 51 4.75 0.94 -6.55
N ARG A 52 5.20 2.20 -6.61
CA ARG A 52 5.70 2.82 -7.84
C ARG A 52 6.83 2.01 -8.47
N ARG A 53 7.87 1.65 -7.69
CA ARG A 53 8.99 0.83 -8.20
C ARG A 53 8.54 -0.52 -8.73
N ARG A 54 7.56 -1.14 -8.07
CA ARG A 54 7.01 -2.44 -8.50
C ARG A 54 6.19 -2.34 -9.79
N CYS A 55 5.36 -1.30 -9.93
CA CYS A 55 4.44 -1.16 -11.07
C CYS A 55 5.07 -0.47 -12.29
N LEU A 56 6.02 0.44 -12.09
CA LEU A 56 6.60 1.28 -13.16
C LEU A 56 8.09 1.02 -13.40
N GLY A 57 8.71 0.09 -12.66
CA GLY A 57 10.16 -0.10 -12.69
C GLY A 57 10.92 1.03 -11.98
N ASP A 58 12.25 0.90 -11.93
CA ASP A 58 13.13 1.98 -11.48
C ASP A 58 13.43 2.89 -12.68
N PRO A 59 13.22 4.22 -12.59
CA PRO A 59 13.47 5.12 -13.72
C PRO A 59 14.96 5.27 -14.11
N ALA A 60 15.89 4.56 -13.46
CA ALA A 60 17.33 4.72 -13.68
C ALA A 60 17.91 4.07 -14.94
N HIS A 61 17.11 3.47 -15.83
CA HIS A 61 17.59 2.84 -17.09
C HIS A 61 16.64 3.08 -18.28
N GLY A 62 16.31 4.34 -18.56
CA GLY A 62 15.60 4.77 -19.77
C GLY A 62 16.30 5.94 -20.44
#